data_AF-A0A242NWU5-F1
#
_entry.id   AF-A0A242NWU5-F1
#
_cell.length_a   1.000
_cell.length_b   1.000
_cell.length_c   1.000
_cell.angle_alpha   90.00
_cell.angle_beta   90.00
_cell.angle_gamma   90.00
#
_symmetry.space_group_name_H-M   'P 1'
#
loop_
_entity.id
_entity.type
_entity.pdbx_description
1 polymer ?
#
loop_
_entity_poly.entity_id
_entity_poly.type
_entity_poly.pdbx_seq_one_letter_code
_entity_poly.pdbx_strand_id
1 'polypeptide(L)'
;MPSNFYRARPSKVNLPEAEAGRAVNQCTKSSVVVEFRPLNNWDGEFGFDWLRLTEAEARDIEQSYIRNADNQVVAFSPNNPTFGLVESGFATVKKDLDDAKAQKKIQKEYKTFSISDKGRVSQSRHLTYYVPYLNLYPQAGLSPLKALTKGLTEYATTEPRPCEAKLRMIADIKGQSPESIEIEFNNKDFAITLNIADAETEIDGEITSLKIPVPKNYTPTPDTAATSRKLVAGAIELIVTITCLRSLSSNKEINVYAYHEQDSTKLNKKAREDLEKINKQHNKANPGDPNDPTTVILTNQKLAGKLIVLQNDAHKQKELNVILIIVQTEVDVGATKKGSYHSSELKKLSNVLHHALVHPRLITKLNSSEIVLDLTSDNNFKKVLPDATKPRGLNNGYYIYPSGKININEASFSDYIYDKFINTEIKTGKTITKPYQNLTRANGYFLVFSFADKALNGSVIGNVLIDKSKNFLKSVALYGNLDRANNLSNVFAHEAYHGIQLRHTHRDETPLKHPNCKYIFPHRGYGIMLATSNIMSYNAGTYAYSTWHWQWEIMQKNV
;
A
#
# COMPACT_ATOMS: atom_id res chain seq x y z
N MET A 1 -18.22 28.97 -20.30
CA MET A 1 -18.06 29.50 -18.94
C MET A 1 -19.20 29.00 -18.08
N PRO A 2 -18.92 28.37 -16.93
CA PRO A 2 -19.83 28.39 -15.79
C PRO A 2 -19.19 29.17 -14.63
N SER A 3 -19.97 30.06 -14.04
CA SER A 3 -19.60 31.01 -12.99
C SER A 3 -19.51 30.33 -11.62
N ASN A 4 -18.30 30.19 -11.07
CA ASN A 4 -18.09 29.85 -9.66
C ASN A 4 -18.30 31.10 -8.80
N PHE A 5 -19.33 31.09 -7.97
CA PHE A 5 -19.53 32.09 -6.92
C PHE A 5 -18.49 31.86 -5.81
N TYR A 6 -17.47 32.70 -5.76
CA TYR A 6 -16.56 32.80 -4.60
C TYR A 6 -17.28 33.56 -3.49
N ARG A 7 -17.51 32.93 -2.32
CA ARG A 7 -17.85 33.63 -1.08
C ARG A 7 -16.59 33.76 -0.23
N ALA A 8 -16.30 34.98 0.21
CA ALA A 8 -15.23 35.25 1.17
C ALA A 8 -15.66 34.81 2.59
N ARG A 9 -14.72 34.27 3.35
CA ARG A 9 -14.92 33.79 4.72
C ARG A 9 -15.01 34.97 5.70
N PRO A 10 -15.93 34.96 6.69
CA PRO A 10 -15.84 35.85 7.85
C PRO A 10 -14.55 35.59 8.64
N SER A 11 -13.87 36.65 9.07
CA SER A 11 -12.62 36.55 9.84
C SER A 11 -12.79 35.69 11.11
N LYS A 12 -11.92 34.69 11.31
CA LYS A 12 -11.81 33.94 12.57
C LYS A 12 -11.39 34.89 13.71
N VAL A 13 -12.28 35.14 14.67
CA VAL A 13 -11.93 35.81 15.93
C VAL A 13 -11.25 34.79 16.84
N ASN A 14 -9.98 35.02 17.20
CA ASN A 14 -9.29 34.28 18.24
C ASN A 14 -9.93 34.59 19.60
N LEU A 15 -10.73 33.66 20.13
CA LEU A 15 -11.18 33.72 21.52
C LEU A 15 -10.08 33.16 22.44
N PRO A 16 -9.87 33.76 23.63
CA PRO A 16 -8.93 33.23 24.62
C PRO A 16 -9.26 31.78 25.01
N GLU A 17 -8.22 30.92 25.04
CA GLU A 17 -8.30 29.47 25.30
C GLU A 17 -9.14 29.08 26.53
N ALA A 18 -9.18 29.94 27.55
CA ALA A 18 -9.88 29.68 28.81
C ALA A 18 -11.41 29.80 28.73
N GLU A 19 -11.95 30.59 27.79
CA GLU A 19 -13.40 30.76 27.60
C GLU A 19 -13.97 29.83 26.52
N ALA A 20 -13.18 29.51 25.49
CA ALA A 20 -13.52 28.47 24.52
C ALA A 20 -13.68 27.09 25.18
N GLY A 21 -12.87 26.78 26.20
CA GLY A 21 -12.89 25.48 26.87
C GLY A 21 -14.17 25.14 27.66
N ARG A 22 -15.01 26.12 28.03
CA ARG A 22 -16.24 25.86 28.81
C ARG A 22 -17.53 25.79 27.98
N ALA A 23 -17.57 26.36 26.78
CA ALA A 23 -18.77 26.37 25.93
C ALA A 23 -18.82 25.23 24.88
N VAL A 24 -17.69 24.58 24.59
CA VAL A 24 -17.54 23.67 23.42
C VAL A 24 -18.06 22.24 23.66
N ASN A 25 -18.52 21.90 24.87
CA ASN A 25 -18.73 20.49 25.26
C ASN A 25 -20.16 19.92 25.07
N GLN A 26 -21.08 20.60 24.37
CA GLN A 26 -22.51 20.20 24.39
C GLN A 26 -23.23 19.96 23.06
N CYS A 27 -22.52 19.59 21.97
CA CYS A 27 -23.16 18.83 20.88
C CYS A 27 -23.09 17.33 21.20
N THR A 28 -24.00 16.82 22.02
CA THR A 28 -23.82 15.55 22.76
C THR A 28 -24.50 14.32 22.16
N LYS A 29 -25.01 14.33 20.93
CA LYS A 29 -25.85 13.22 20.41
C LYS A 29 -25.36 12.53 19.13
N SER A 30 -24.17 12.83 18.63
CA SER A 30 -23.68 12.29 17.36
C SER A 30 -22.27 11.71 17.48
N SER A 31 -22.04 10.59 16.80
CA SER A 31 -20.73 9.99 16.56
C SER A 31 -20.54 9.85 15.06
N VAL A 32 -19.59 10.58 14.49
CA VAL A 32 -19.24 10.50 13.06
C VAL A 32 -17.82 10.00 12.95
N VAL A 33 -17.62 8.93 12.18
CA VAL A 33 -16.31 8.38 11.84
C VAL A 33 -16.19 8.36 10.32
N VAL A 34 -15.07 8.83 9.77
CA VAL A 34 -14.78 8.79 8.34
C VAL A 34 -13.52 7.97 8.08
N GLU A 35 -13.66 6.90 7.31
CA GLU A 35 -12.60 5.95 6.96
C GLU A 35 -12.22 6.09 5.48
N PHE A 36 -10.92 5.99 5.18
CA PHE A 36 -10.41 5.87 3.82
C PHE A 36 -10.12 4.40 3.50
N ARG A 37 -10.50 3.94 2.30
CA ARG A 37 -10.21 2.58 1.81
C ARG A 37 -9.74 2.60 0.36
N PRO A 38 -8.92 1.66 -0.08
CA PRO A 38 -8.67 1.47 -1.50
C PRO A 38 -9.96 1.14 -2.25
N LEU A 39 -9.99 1.45 -3.55
CA LEU A 39 -11.03 0.92 -4.44
C LEU A 39 -10.97 -0.62 -4.49
N ASN A 40 -12.07 -1.27 -4.87
CA ASN A 40 -12.11 -2.73 -4.97
C ASN A 40 -11.18 -3.29 -6.05
N ASN A 41 -10.82 -2.47 -7.05
CA ASN A 41 -9.89 -2.81 -8.12
C ASN A 41 -8.46 -2.27 -7.88
N TRP A 42 -8.16 -1.80 -6.67
CA TRP A 42 -6.79 -1.40 -6.30
C TRP A 42 -5.87 -2.61 -6.37
N ASP A 43 -4.80 -2.50 -7.16
CA ASP A 43 -3.85 -3.57 -7.45
C ASP A 43 -2.44 -3.25 -6.94
N GLY A 44 -2.36 -2.33 -5.98
CA GLY A 44 -1.14 -1.86 -5.36
C GLY A 44 -0.46 -0.72 -6.12
N GLU A 45 -1.18 0.01 -6.97
CA GLU A 45 -0.59 1.07 -7.80
C GLU A 45 -0.06 2.28 -7.00
N PHE A 46 -0.39 2.42 -5.71
CA PHE A 46 0.14 3.42 -4.78
C PHE A 46 0.16 2.86 -3.36
N GLY A 47 1.03 3.38 -2.49
CA GLY A 47 1.18 2.87 -1.12
C GLY A 47 0.03 3.31 -0.23
N PHE A 48 -0.81 2.39 0.22
CA PHE A 48 -1.85 2.68 1.20
C PHE A 48 -1.86 1.62 2.30
N ASP A 49 -1.75 2.05 3.55
CA ASP A 49 -1.79 1.18 4.70
C ASP A 49 -2.81 1.65 5.73
N TRP A 50 -3.69 0.75 6.12
CA TRP A 50 -4.66 0.93 7.18
C TRP A 50 -4.65 -0.29 8.09
N LEU A 51 -4.93 -0.06 9.36
CA LEU A 51 -5.06 -1.14 10.33
C LEU A 51 -6.34 -1.92 10.06
N ARG A 52 -6.19 -3.24 9.88
CA ARG A 52 -7.28 -4.22 9.81
C ARG A 52 -7.64 -4.62 11.24
N LEU A 53 -8.92 -4.53 11.62
CA LEU A 53 -9.41 -4.74 12.98
C LEU A 53 -10.48 -5.84 13.02
N THR A 54 -10.61 -6.54 14.16
CA THR A 54 -11.58 -7.62 14.39
C THR A 54 -13.03 -7.14 14.28
N GLU A 55 -14.02 -8.01 14.07
CA GLU A 55 -15.46 -7.66 14.06
C GLU A 55 -15.94 -6.97 15.37
N ALA A 56 -15.30 -7.23 16.51
CA ALA A 56 -15.62 -6.55 17.77
C ALA A 56 -15.12 -5.09 17.83
N GLU A 57 -14.10 -4.76 17.04
CA GLU A 57 -13.41 -3.45 17.02
C GLU A 57 -13.64 -2.67 15.70
N ALA A 58 -13.85 -3.39 14.60
CA ALA A 58 -14.23 -2.92 13.27
C ALA A 58 -15.74 -2.93 13.17
N ARG A 59 -16.35 -1.80 12.78
CA ARG A 59 -17.79 -1.77 12.52
C ARG A 59 -18.00 -2.34 11.10
N ASP A 60 -18.32 -3.62 10.94
CA ASP A 60 -19.00 -4.25 9.77
C ASP A 60 -18.55 -4.08 8.29
N ILE A 61 -17.58 -3.23 7.90
CA ILE A 61 -17.26 -3.05 6.46
C ILE A 61 -16.58 -4.27 5.86
N GLU A 62 -15.63 -4.89 6.57
CA GLU A 62 -14.87 -5.99 5.96
C GLU A 62 -15.77 -7.19 5.63
N GLN A 63 -16.86 -7.42 6.37
CA GLN A 63 -17.74 -8.57 6.10
C GLN A 63 -18.91 -8.27 5.15
N SER A 64 -19.42 -7.03 5.09
CA SER A 64 -20.57 -6.70 4.23
C SER A 64 -20.22 -6.60 2.74
N TYR A 65 -18.99 -6.22 2.39
CA TYR A 65 -18.51 -6.20 1.00
C TYR A 65 -18.02 -7.57 0.48
N ILE A 66 -17.83 -8.55 1.36
CA ILE A 66 -17.59 -9.95 0.94
C ILE A 66 -18.93 -10.67 0.65
N ARG A 67 -20.07 -10.13 1.13
CA ARG A 67 -21.36 -10.84 1.10
C ARG A 67 -22.29 -10.58 -0.09
N ASN A 68 -22.05 -9.61 -0.99
CA ASN A 68 -22.92 -9.40 -2.17
C ASN A 68 -22.08 -8.92 -3.37
N ALA A 69 -22.12 -9.53 -4.57
CA ALA A 69 -23.35 -9.80 -5.31
C ALA A 69 -23.47 -11.18 -6.01
N ASP A 70 -22.44 -12.03 -6.08
CA ASP A 70 -22.50 -13.21 -6.99
C ASP A 70 -22.17 -14.57 -6.35
N ASN A 71 -21.74 -14.63 -5.08
CA ASN A 71 -21.32 -15.87 -4.43
C ASN A 71 -22.04 -16.13 -3.11
N GLN A 72 -23.09 -16.95 -3.15
CA GLN A 72 -23.89 -17.38 -2.00
C GLN A 72 -23.20 -18.40 -1.06
N VAL A 73 -21.90 -18.65 -1.20
CA VAL A 73 -21.25 -19.73 -0.43
C VAL A 73 -20.08 -19.16 0.34
N VAL A 74 -20.34 -18.59 1.52
CA VAL A 74 -20.01 -19.16 2.85
C VAL A 74 -20.57 -18.18 3.89
N ALA A 75 -21.58 -18.61 4.65
CA ALA A 75 -22.04 -17.85 5.81
C ALA A 75 -20.89 -17.76 6.84
N PHE A 76 -20.34 -16.57 7.03
CA PHE A 76 -19.43 -16.25 8.12
C PHE A 76 -20.08 -16.62 9.45
N SER A 77 -19.43 -17.48 10.22
CA SER A 77 -19.85 -17.80 11.58
C SER A 77 -19.36 -16.70 12.52
N PRO A 78 -20.23 -16.11 13.37
CA PRO A 78 -19.89 -15.02 14.30
C PRO A 78 -18.76 -15.34 15.31
N ASN A 79 -18.35 -16.61 15.39
CA ASN A 79 -17.40 -17.10 16.37
C ASN A 79 -15.98 -17.32 15.80
N ASN A 80 -15.71 -17.00 14.52
CA ASN A 80 -14.37 -17.13 13.96
C ASN A 80 -14.09 -16.24 12.72
N PRO A 81 -13.57 -15.00 12.87
CA PRO A 81 -13.14 -14.18 11.73
C PRO A 81 -11.74 -13.56 11.93
N THR A 82 -10.71 -14.13 11.28
CA THR A 82 -9.32 -13.62 11.26
C THR A 82 -8.88 -13.08 9.90
N PHE A 83 -9.77 -12.55 9.06
CA PHE A 83 -9.31 -11.93 7.80
C PHE A 83 -8.32 -10.80 8.08
N GLY A 84 -7.08 -10.94 7.61
CA GLY A 84 -6.05 -9.89 7.71
C GLY A 84 -5.61 -9.51 9.13
N LEU A 85 -6.03 -10.25 10.17
CA LEU A 85 -5.63 -9.99 11.55
C LEU A 85 -4.26 -10.56 11.87
N VAL A 86 -3.57 -9.92 12.81
CA VAL A 86 -2.30 -10.42 13.31
C VAL A 86 -2.54 -11.57 14.31
N GLU A 87 -1.93 -12.72 14.04
CA GLU A 87 -2.03 -13.95 14.84
C GLU A 87 -0.84 -14.11 15.79
N SER A 88 0.31 -13.54 15.45
CA SER A 88 1.56 -13.62 16.23
C SER A 88 2.57 -12.59 15.72
N GLY A 89 3.82 -12.68 16.18
CA GLY A 89 4.90 -11.82 15.70
C GLY A 89 6.21 -12.09 16.43
N PHE A 90 7.29 -11.48 15.95
CA PHE A 90 8.60 -11.65 16.56
C PHE A 90 8.68 -10.98 17.94
N ALA A 91 9.06 -11.75 18.97
CA ALA A 91 9.46 -11.21 20.28
C ALA A 91 10.98 -11.31 20.46
N THR A 92 11.53 -12.53 20.34
CA THR A 92 12.96 -12.83 20.39
C THR A 92 13.27 -14.05 19.52
N VAL A 93 14.53 -14.34 19.25
CA VAL A 93 14.94 -15.54 18.50
C VAL A 93 14.55 -16.87 19.16
N LYS A 94 14.12 -16.85 20.43
CA LYS A 94 13.67 -18.04 21.20
C LYS A 94 12.17 -18.04 21.48
N LYS A 95 11.44 -16.99 21.10
CA LYS A 95 10.04 -16.80 21.52
C LYS A 95 9.27 -15.87 20.61
N ASP A 96 8.03 -16.25 20.33
CA ASP A 96 7.07 -15.43 19.60
C ASP A 96 6.18 -14.60 20.53
N LEU A 97 5.55 -13.56 19.98
CA LEU A 97 4.44 -12.87 20.60
C LEU A 97 3.20 -13.76 20.57
N ASP A 98 2.47 -13.78 21.68
CA ASP A 98 1.07 -14.19 21.66
C ASP A 98 0.23 -13.19 20.84
N ASP A 99 -0.94 -13.65 20.42
CA ASP A 99 -1.90 -12.90 19.60
C ASP A 99 -2.26 -11.53 20.20
N ALA A 100 -2.60 -11.48 21.49
CA ALA A 100 -2.99 -10.25 22.18
C ALA A 100 -1.83 -9.23 22.24
N LYS A 101 -0.60 -9.68 22.47
CA LYS A 101 0.59 -8.80 22.42
C LYS A 101 0.89 -8.36 21.00
N ALA A 102 0.74 -9.23 20.01
CA ALA A 102 0.94 -8.89 18.62
C ALA A 102 -0.06 -7.82 18.14
N GLN A 103 -1.34 -7.96 18.50
CA GLN A 103 -2.40 -6.97 18.25
C GLN A 103 -2.08 -5.62 18.89
N LYS A 104 -1.72 -5.60 20.19
CA LYS A 104 -1.32 -4.36 20.86
C LYS A 104 -0.07 -3.72 20.25
N LYS A 105 0.85 -4.51 19.72
CA LYS A 105 2.09 -4.03 19.13
C LYS A 105 1.85 -3.42 17.75
N ILE A 106 1.07 -4.07 16.88
CA ILE A 106 0.74 -3.51 15.56
C ILE A 106 -0.11 -2.23 15.66
N GLN A 107 -1.00 -2.14 16.65
CA GLN A 107 -1.78 -0.92 16.93
C GLN A 107 -0.88 0.32 17.17
N LYS A 108 0.32 0.12 17.75
CA LYS A 108 1.29 1.19 18.00
C LYS A 108 2.05 1.66 16.75
N GLU A 109 1.94 0.95 15.63
CA GLU A 109 2.52 1.38 14.35
C GLU A 109 1.69 2.54 13.72
N TYR A 110 0.50 2.83 14.25
CA TYR A 110 -0.42 3.84 13.75
C TYR A 110 -0.59 4.99 14.74
N LYS A 111 -0.63 6.22 14.23
CA LYS A 111 -1.11 7.36 15.02
C LYS A 111 -2.59 7.14 15.35
N THR A 112 -3.01 7.59 16.53
CA THR A 112 -4.40 7.45 16.97
C THR A 112 -4.98 8.74 17.53
N PHE A 113 -6.30 8.84 17.48
CA PHE A 113 -7.07 9.82 18.25
C PHE A 113 -8.43 9.24 18.63
N SER A 114 -9.08 9.84 19.63
CA SER A 114 -10.37 9.37 20.12
C SER A 114 -11.53 10.06 19.43
N ILE A 115 -12.52 9.28 19.00
CA ILE A 115 -13.82 9.75 18.51
C ILE A 115 -14.87 9.39 19.56
N SER A 116 -15.72 10.33 19.94
CA SER A 116 -16.80 10.11 20.92
C SER A 116 -17.87 9.19 20.34
N ASP A 117 -18.08 7.99 20.91
CA ASP A 117 -19.21 7.10 20.62
C ASP A 117 -20.24 7.18 21.76
N LYS A 118 -21.39 7.78 21.47
CA LYS A 118 -22.52 7.88 22.41
C LYS A 118 -23.71 7.00 22.00
N GLY A 119 -23.49 5.98 21.17
CA GLY A 119 -24.57 5.26 20.48
C GLY A 119 -24.82 3.80 20.87
N ARG A 120 -24.32 3.26 21.99
CA ARG A 120 -24.59 1.84 22.34
C ARG A 120 -25.02 1.54 23.78
N VAL A 121 -24.69 2.38 24.75
CA VAL A 121 -25.10 2.21 26.17
C VAL A 121 -24.94 3.56 26.87
N SER A 122 -25.61 3.79 27.99
CA SER A 122 -25.54 5.01 28.83
C SER A 122 -24.15 5.39 29.37
N GLN A 123 -23.08 4.74 28.90
CA GLN A 123 -21.69 5.08 29.17
C GLN A 123 -21.03 5.56 27.87
N SER A 124 -20.54 6.80 27.86
CA SER A 124 -19.71 7.32 26.77
C SER A 124 -18.49 6.42 26.58
N ARG A 125 -18.37 5.78 25.41
CA ARG A 125 -17.15 5.07 25.01
C ARG A 125 -16.42 5.91 23.99
N HIS A 126 -15.10 5.96 24.07
CA HIS A 126 -14.28 6.55 23.03
C HIS A 126 -13.89 5.44 22.04
N LEU A 127 -14.18 5.65 20.75
CA LEU A 127 -13.64 4.84 19.67
C LEU A 127 -12.22 5.32 19.39
N THR A 128 -11.28 4.38 19.25
CA THR A 128 -9.91 4.69 18.82
C THR A 128 -9.87 4.70 17.31
N TYR A 129 -9.54 5.84 16.71
CA TYR A 129 -9.30 5.95 15.28
C TYR A 129 -7.83 5.68 15.00
N TYR A 130 -7.54 4.75 14.09
CA TYR A 130 -6.18 4.47 13.63
C TYR A 130 -5.96 5.15 12.28
N VAL A 131 -5.04 6.09 12.23
CA VAL A 131 -4.84 6.96 11.07
C VAL A 131 -4.10 6.20 9.96
N PRO A 132 -4.71 6.01 8.77
CA PRO A 132 -4.04 5.38 7.63
C PRO A 132 -2.88 6.22 7.09
N TYR A 133 -1.96 5.53 6.40
CA TYR A 133 -0.82 6.13 5.71
C TYR A 133 -0.98 6.01 4.19
N LEU A 134 -0.62 7.07 3.48
CA LEU A 134 -0.59 7.15 2.02
C LEU A 134 0.80 7.58 1.54
N ASN A 135 1.35 6.84 0.58
CA ASN A 135 2.58 7.16 -0.14
C ASN A 135 2.23 7.50 -1.59
N LEU A 136 2.55 8.72 -2.00
CA LEU A 136 2.44 9.21 -3.36
C LEU A 136 3.74 9.88 -3.76
N TYR A 137 4.09 9.79 -5.04
CA TYR A 137 5.13 10.61 -5.63
C TYR A 137 4.57 12.02 -5.92
N PRO A 138 5.40 13.07 -5.91
CA PRO A 138 4.94 14.39 -6.30
C PRO A 138 4.67 14.45 -7.81
N GLN A 139 3.77 15.31 -8.28
CA GLN A 139 3.55 15.56 -9.71
C GLN A 139 4.63 16.51 -10.25
N ALA A 140 4.88 17.61 -9.54
CA ALA A 140 5.92 18.57 -9.84
C ALA A 140 7.16 18.34 -8.95
N GLY A 141 8.34 18.55 -9.51
CA GLY A 141 9.60 18.37 -8.78
C GLY A 141 9.97 16.90 -8.57
N LEU A 142 9.39 15.98 -9.34
CA LEU A 142 9.97 14.64 -9.47
C LEU A 142 11.41 14.76 -9.90
N SER A 143 12.32 14.19 -9.11
CA SER A 143 13.69 14.06 -9.55
C SER A 143 13.69 13.29 -10.88
N PRO A 144 14.32 13.81 -11.94
CA PRO A 144 14.54 13.03 -13.15
C PRO A 144 15.23 11.73 -12.75
N LEU A 145 14.86 10.62 -13.40
CA LEU A 145 15.60 9.39 -13.22
C LEU A 145 17.06 9.64 -13.61
N LYS A 146 18.00 9.06 -12.86
CA LYS A 146 19.42 9.20 -13.22
C LYS A 146 19.65 8.73 -14.66
N ALA A 147 20.57 9.32 -15.40
CA ALA A 147 20.87 8.79 -16.74
C ALA A 147 21.36 7.34 -16.62
N LEU A 148 20.84 6.43 -17.46
CA LEU A 148 21.41 5.09 -17.55
C LEU A 148 22.82 5.16 -18.15
N THR A 149 23.65 4.20 -17.76
CA THR A 149 24.91 3.92 -18.46
C THR A 149 24.64 3.73 -19.95
N LYS A 150 25.48 4.35 -20.78
CA LYS A 150 25.38 4.28 -22.25
C LYS A 150 25.24 2.83 -22.71
N GLY A 151 24.24 2.58 -23.55
CA GLY A 151 23.96 1.27 -24.11
C GLY A 151 22.84 0.51 -23.41
N LEU A 152 22.44 0.88 -22.19
CA LEU A 152 21.30 0.22 -21.53
C LEU A 152 19.95 0.74 -22.05
N THR A 153 18.96 -0.14 -22.13
CA THR A 153 17.58 0.20 -22.51
C THR A 153 16.60 -0.29 -21.45
N GLU A 154 15.70 0.60 -21.04
CA GLU A 154 14.60 0.28 -20.13
C GLU A 154 13.46 -0.43 -20.84
N TYR A 155 12.68 -1.18 -20.08
CA TYR A 155 11.44 -1.75 -20.55
C TYR A 155 10.42 -0.64 -20.79
N ALA A 156 9.85 -0.57 -22.00
CA ALA A 156 8.98 0.53 -22.42
C ALA A 156 7.68 0.72 -21.62
N THR A 157 7.31 -0.23 -20.74
CA THR A 157 6.07 -0.18 -19.95
C THR A 157 6.31 -0.08 -18.44
N THR A 158 7.44 0.47 -17.99
CA THR A 158 7.59 0.77 -16.54
C THR A 158 6.43 1.64 -16.08
N GLU A 159 5.71 1.18 -15.04
CA GLU A 159 4.56 1.91 -14.52
C GLU A 159 5.01 3.30 -14.04
N PRO A 160 4.24 4.35 -14.39
CA PRO A 160 4.59 5.71 -13.98
C PRO A 160 4.60 5.81 -12.45
N ARG A 161 5.45 6.70 -11.93
CA ARG A 161 5.46 7.02 -10.51
C ARG A 161 4.07 7.57 -10.11
N PRO A 162 3.32 6.90 -9.20
CA PRO A 162 1.96 7.26 -8.88
C PRO A 162 1.93 8.56 -8.07
N CYS A 163 1.41 9.63 -8.68
CA CYS A 163 1.19 10.91 -8.01
C CYS A 163 -0.26 11.13 -7.58
N GLU A 164 -1.14 10.18 -7.89
CA GLU A 164 -2.56 10.23 -7.60
C GLU A 164 -3.01 8.93 -6.89
N ALA A 165 -3.88 9.08 -5.89
CA ALA A 165 -4.59 7.98 -5.25
C ALA A 165 -6.09 8.18 -5.38
N LYS A 166 -6.81 7.12 -5.77
CA LYS A 166 -8.27 7.07 -5.68
C LYS A 166 -8.66 6.20 -4.51
N LEU A 167 -9.34 6.81 -3.55
CA LEU A 167 -9.76 6.17 -2.32
C LEU A 167 -11.27 6.30 -2.15
N ARG A 168 -11.89 5.26 -1.62
CA ARG A 168 -13.25 5.35 -1.09
C ARG A 168 -13.20 6.09 0.24
N MET A 169 -14.14 7.00 0.43
CA MET A 169 -14.38 7.64 1.72
C MET A 169 -15.72 7.17 2.26
N ILE A 170 -15.69 6.58 3.44
CA ILE A 170 -16.83 5.91 4.04
C ILE A 170 -17.13 6.57 5.37
N ALA A 171 -18.33 7.11 5.52
CA ALA A 171 -18.78 7.72 6.76
C ALA A 171 -19.71 6.79 7.53
N ASP A 172 -19.50 6.72 8.83
CA ASP A 172 -20.31 5.99 9.78
C ASP A 172 -20.87 6.98 10.80
N ILE A 173 -22.16 7.30 10.63
CA ILE A 173 -22.88 8.32 11.38
C ILE A 173 -23.83 7.61 12.34
N LYS A 174 -23.67 7.83 13.64
CA LYS A 174 -24.59 7.37 14.69
C LYS A 174 -25.20 8.56 15.40
N GLY A 175 -26.49 8.46 15.71
CA GLY A 175 -27.25 9.52 16.39
C GLY A 175 -27.62 10.65 15.42
N GLN A 176 -27.52 11.90 15.87
CA GLN A 176 -27.88 13.05 15.04
C GLN A 176 -26.91 13.23 13.87
N SER A 177 -27.43 13.35 12.66
CA SER A 177 -26.61 13.61 11.47
C SER A 177 -25.86 14.94 11.58
N PRO A 178 -24.59 14.99 11.14
CA PRO A 178 -23.97 16.28 10.85
C PRO A 178 -24.71 16.94 9.69
N GLU A 179 -24.54 18.25 9.56
CA GLU A 179 -25.00 19.00 8.39
C GLU A 179 -24.09 18.76 7.19
N SER A 180 -22.80 18.61 7.46
CA SER A 180 -21.79 18.39 6.43
C SER A 180 -20.57 17.67 6.98
N ILE A 181 -19.85 17.05 6.06
CA ILE A 181 -18.51 16.52 6.28
C ILE A 181 -17.55 17.35 5.44
N GLU A 182 -16.48 17.82 6.06
CA GLU A 182 -15.51 18.70 5.41
C GLU A 182 -14.14 18.03 5.35
N ILE A 183 -13.52 18.04 4.16
CA ILE A 183 -12.13 17.60 3.97
C ILE A 183 -11.26 18.86 3.93
N GLU A 184 -10.35 18.98 4.88
CA GLU A 184 -9.40 20.10 5.00
C GLU A 184 -7.99 19.64 4.63
N PHE A 185 -7.34 20.36 3.72
CA PHE A 185 -5.98 20.06 3.25
C PHE A 185 -5.23 21.30 2.79
N ASN A 186 -3.90 21.20 2.68
CA ASN A 186 -3.07 22.25 2.11
C ASN A 186 -3.10 22.18 0.57
N ASN A 187 -3.59 23.24 -0.08
CA ASN A 187 -3.81 23.33 -1.53
C ASN A 187 -2.54 23.56 -2.36
N LYS A 188 -1.41 23.85 -1.71
CA LYS A 188 -0.08 23.84 -2.35
C LYS A 188 0.51 22.44 -2.39
N ASP A 189 0.14 21.59 -1.44
CA ASP A 189 0.61 20.21 -1.34
C ASP A 189 -0.26 19.25 -2.15
N PHE A 190 -1.58 19.46 -2.15
CA PHE A 190 -2.54 18.54 -2.74
C PHE A 190 -3.59 19.21 -3.61
N ALA A 191 -4.00 18.50 -4.66
CA ALA A 191 -5.30 18.71 -5.28
C ALA A 191 -6.21 17.54 -4.88
N ILE A 192 -7.36 17.83 -4.30
CA ILE A 192 -8.34 16.81 -3.93
C ILE A 192 -9.62 17.06 -4.71
N THR A 193 -10.14 16.02 -5.35
CA THR A 193 -11.43 16.05 -6.06
C THR A 193 -12.33 14.92 -5.58
N LEU A 194 -13.63 15.13 -5.74
CA LEU A 194 -14.68 14.18 -5.35
C LEU A 194 -15.47 13.77 -6.59
N ASN A 195 -15.99 12.55 -6.61
CA ASN A 195 -16.89 12.08 -7.67
C ASN A 195 -18.34 12.58 -7.52
N ILE A 196 -18.56 13.67 -6.78
CA ILE A 196 -19.87 14.30 -6.58
C ILE A 196 -19.79 15.78 -6.98
N ALA A 197 -20.88 16.32 -7.54
CA ALA A 197 -20.93 17.70 -8.01
C ALA A 197 -21.26 18.70 -6.88
N ASP A 198 -21.93 18.26 -5.82
CA ASP A 198 -22.54 19.14 -4.80
C ASP A 198 -21.59 19.51 -3.65
N ALA A 199 -20.29 19.29 -3.80
CA ALA A 199 -19.31 19.68 -2.79
C ALA A 199 -19.00 21.18 -2.90
N GLU A 200 -19.26 21.92 -1.83
CA GLU A 200 -18.87 23.32 -1.73
C GLU A 200 -17.35 23.41 -1.47
N THR A 201 -16.66 24.27 -2.20
CA THR A 201 -15.22 24.49 -2.02
C THR A 201 -14.98 25.84 -1.38
N GLU A 202 -14.26 25.87 -0.27
CA GLU A 202 -13.81 27.08 0.41
C GLU A 202 -12.27 27.12 0.42
N ILE A 203 -11.68 28.28 0.19
CA ILE A 203 -10.22 28.49 0.17
C ILE A 203 -9.88 29.64 1.13
N ASP A 204 -9.02 29.34 2.11
CA ASP A 204 -8.51 30.27 3.11
C ASP A 204 -6.97 30.21 3.13
N GLY A 205 -6.35 31.08 2.34
CA GLY A 205 -4.90 31.06 2.10
C GLY A 205 -4.45 29.74 1.47
N GLU A 206 -3.60 28.99 2.18
CA GLU A 206 -3.11 27.68 1.72
C GLU A 206 -4.05 26.52 2.08
N ILE A 207 -5.11 26.76 2.84
CA ILE A 207 -6.04 25.72 3.25
C ILE A 207 -7.24 25.71 2.32
N THR A 208 -7.55 24.53 1.78
CA THR A 208 -8.80 24.29 1.06
C THR A 208 -9.66 23.33 1.87
N SER A 209 -10.94 23.67 1.94
CA SER A 209 -12.00 22.89 2.58
C SER A 209 -13.01 22.45 1.52
N LEU A 210 -13.25 21.14 1.41
CA LEU A 210 -14.31 20.57 0.57
C LEU A 210 -15.44 20.12 1.47
N LYS A 211 -16.54 20.87 1.47
CA LYS A 211 -17.71 20.63 2.31
C LYS A 211 -18.76 19.83 1.56
N ILE A 212 -19.07 18.67 2.11
CA ILE A 212 -19.99 17.70 1.54
C ILE A 212 -21.28 17.74 2.37
N PRO A 213 -22.41 18.21 1.80
CA PRO A 213 -23.66 18.28 2.54
C PRO A 213 -24.17 16.87 2.88
N VAL A 214 -24.70 16.70 4.09
CA VAL A 214 -25.35 15.47 4.53
C VAL A 214 -26.87 15.67 4.43
N PRO A 215 -27.61 14.82 3.71
CA PRO A 215 -29.06 14.98 3.53
C PRO A 215 -29.84 15.02 4.87
N LYS A 216 -30.73 16.02 5.03
CA LYS A 216 -31.51 16.27 6.26
C LYS A 216 -32.50 15.15 6.64
N ASN A 217 -32.90 14.32 5.68
CA ASN A 217 -33.78 13.15 5.90
C ASN A 217 -33.01 11.86 6.20
N TYR A 218 -31.77 11.97 6.68
CA TYR A 218 -31.02 10.83 7.18
C TYR A 218 -31.67 10.31 8.46
N THR A 219 -32.53 9.30 8.35
CA THR A 219 -33.05 8.55 9.48
C THR A 219 -32.09 7.40 9.76
N PRO A 220 -31.37 7.37 10.90
CA PRO A 220 -30.59 6.20 11.27
C PRO A 220 -31.57 5.02 11.41
N THR A 221 -31.41 3.97 10.61
CA THR A 221 -32.21 2.75 10.80
C THR A 221 -31.94 2.22 12.22
N PRO A 222 -32.97 1.85 13.00
CA PRO A 222 -32.78 1.33 14.34
C PRO A 222 -31.88 0.08 14.32
N ASP A 223 -31.01 -0.01 15.32
CA ASP A 223 -30.14 -1.11 15.73
C ASP A 223 -30.50 -2.50 15.18
N THR A 224 -30.11 -2.79 13.94
CA THR A 224 -29.66 -4.13 13.57
C THR A 224 -28.17 -4.02 13.33
N ALA A 225 -27.40 -4.85 14.01
CA ALA A 225 -25.94 -4.83 14.09
C ALA A 225 -25.25 -5.20 12.76
N ALA A 226 -25.75 -4.71 11.62
CA ALA A 226 -25.24 -5.04 10.29
C ALA A 226 -25.30 -3.91 9.23
N THR A 227 -25.94 -2.74 9.45
CA THR A 227 -26.24 -1.83 8.30
C THR A 227 -26.25 -0.30 8.54
N SER A 228 -25.50 0.26 9.48
CA SER A 228 -25.46 1.73 9.68
C SER A 228 -24.35 2.50 8.92
N ARG A 229 -23.63 1.86 7.99
CA ARG A 229 -22.59 2.51 7.17
C ARG A 229 -23.15 2.85 5.80
N LYS A 230 -23.51 4.12 5.59
CA LYS A 230 -24.05 4.64 4.32
C LYS A 230 -23.45 6.00 3.98
N LEU A 231 -23.28 6.23 2.68
CA LEU A 231 -22.48 7.30 2.10
C LEU A 231 -23.08 8.69 2.33
N VAL A 232 -22.18 9.67 2.49
CA VAL A 232 -22.43 11.03 3.01
C VAL A 232 -23.45 11.83 2.19
N ALA A 233 -23.65 11.49 0.91
CA ALA A 233 -24.46 12.27 -0.03
C ALA A 233 -25.48 11.43 -0.83
N GLY A 234 -25.82 10.22 -0.39
CA GLY A 234 -26.70 9.32 -1.18
C GLY A 234 -26.06 8.73 -2.44
N ALA A 235 -24.78 9.04 -2.72
CA ALA A 235 -23.98 8.37 -3.73
C ALA A 235 -23.87 6.86 -3.42
N ILE A 236 -23.74 6.02 -4.46
CA ILE A 236 -23.49 4.57 -4.33
C ILE A 236 -22.05 4.29 -3.86
N GLU A 237 -21.13 5.21 -4.15
CA GLU A 237 -19.75 5.22 -3.66
C GLU A 237 -19.19 6.66 -3.68
N LEU A 238 -18.57 7.12 -2.58
CA LEU A 238 -17.90 8.42 -2.52
C LEU A 238 -16.39 8.20 -2.71
N ILE A 239 -15.89 8.65 -3.85
CA ILE A 239 -14.49 8.51 -4.26
C ILE A 239 -13.80 9.86 -4.07
N VAL A 240 -12.72 9.84 -3.31
CA VAL A 240 -11.79 10.95 -3.13
C VAL A 240 -10.56 10.65 -3.98
N THR A 241 -10.25 11.55 -4.90
CA THR A 241 -9.01 11.51 -5.67
C THR A 241 -8.05 12.51 -5.05
N ILE A 242 -6.89 12.03 -4.61
CA ILE A 242 -5.84 12.83 -3.96
C ILE A 242 -4.63 12.85 -4.88
N THR A 243 -4.28 14.01 -5.40
CA THR A 243 -3.08 14.23 -6.22
C THR A 243 -2.04 14.98 -5.40
N CYS A 244 -0.83 14.44 -5.30
CA CYS A 244 0.30 15.10 -4.65
C CYS A 244 0.96 16.06 -5.63
N LEU A 245 0.80 17.37 -5.43
CA LEU A 245 1.23 18.38 -6.40
C LEU A 245 2.73 18.61 -6.38
N ARG A 246 3.36 18.55 -5.20
CA ARG A 246 4.79 18.85 -5.00
C ARG A 246 5.43 17.93 -3.97
N SER A 247 6.77 17.96 -3.92
CA SER A 247 7.53 17.23 -2.91
C SER A 247 7.19 17.73 -1.50
N LEU A 248 7.01 16.80 -0.58
CA LEU A 248 6.67 17.02 0.83
C LEU A 248 7.92 16.75 1.67
N SER A 249 8.39 17.78 2.37
CA SER A 249 9.55 17.71 3.29
C SER A 249 9.24 17.10 4.65
N SER A 250 7.96 16.80 4.90
CA SER A 250 7.47 16.15 6.11
C SER A 250 6.17 15.42 5.78
N ASN A 251 5.73 14.54 6.67
CA ASN A 251 4.37 14.01 6.61
C ASN A 251 3.37 15.19 6.66
N LYS A 252 2.28 15.06 5.91
CA LYS A 252 1.16 16.00 5.86
C LYS A 252 -0.13 15.30 6.26
N GLU A 253 -1.05 16.05 6.82
CA GLU A 253 -2.33 15.55 7.28
C GLU A 253 -3.44 16.09 6.38
N ILE A 254 -4.36 15.21 6.00
CA ILE A 254 -5.65 15.55 5.43
C ILE A 254 -6.67 15.24 6.52
N ASN A 255 -7.32 16.28 7.05
CA ASN A 255 -8.25 16.16 8.16
C ASN A 255 -9.68 16.12 7.63
N VAL A 256 -10.52 15.29 8.25
CA VAL A 256 -11.94 15.22 7.93
C VAL A 256 -12.76 15.57 9.16
N TYR A 257 -13.62 16.57 9.03
CA TYR A 257 -14.43 17.07 10.11
C TYR A 257 -15.92 16.85 9.86
N ALA A 258 -16.67 16.60 10.92
CA ALA A 258 -18.12 16.62 10.93
C ALA A 258 -18.62 17.92 11.55
N TYR A 259 -19.51 18.61 10.84
CA TYR A 259 -20.09 19.88 11.27
C TYR A 259 -21.53 19.67 11.73
N HIS A 260 -21.83 20.08 12.96
CA HIS A 260 -23.19 20.05 13.51
C HIS A 260 -23.70 21.47 13.75
N GLU A 261 -24.94 21.72 13.37
CA GLU A 261 -25.72 22.87 13.85
C GLU A 261 -25.84 22.77 15.38
N GLN A 262 -25.65 23.88 16.10
CA GLN A 262 -25.89 23.87 17.55
C GLN A 262 -27.36 23.58 17.84
N ASP A 263 -27.60 22.52 18.61
CA ASP A 263 -28.93 22.10 19.08
C ASP A 263 -29.61 23.26 19.82
N SER A 264 -30.85 23.61 19.43
CA SER A 264 -31.65 24.73 19.97
C SER A 264 -32.18 24.50 21.39
N THR A 265 -31.63 23.50 22.08
CA THR A 265 -32.05 23.11 23.43
C THR A 265 -31.68 24.16 24.47
N LYS A 266 -32.47 24.23 25.56
CA LYS A 266 -32.31 25.19 26.67
C LYS A 266 -30.89 25.26 27.25
N LEU A 267 -30.06 24.20 27.11
CA LEU A 267 -28.69 24.17 27.60
C LEU A 267 -27.72 25.08 26.82
N ASN A 268 -27.93 25.30 25.52
CA ASN A 268 -27.06 26.17 24.69
C ASN A 268 -27.53 27.63 24.61
N LYS A 269 -28.65 27.96 25.26
CA LYS A 269 -29.23 29.31 25.26
C LYS A 269 -28.24 30.37 25.76
N LYS A 270 -27.48 30.06 26.82
CA LYS A 270 -26.51 30.97 27.41
C LYS A 270 -25.32 31.26 26.49
N ALA A 271 -24.77 30.23 25.84
CA ALA A 271 -23.70 30.41 24.87
C ALA A 271 -24.16 31.24 23.66
N ARG A 272 -25.40 31.02 23.19
CA ARG A 272 -26.02 31.87 22.17
C ARG A 272 -26.18 33.32 22.62
N GLU A 273 -26.69 33.55 23.83
CA GLU A 273 -26.89 34.90 24.38
C GLU A 273 -25.56 35.64 24.58
N ASP A 274 -24.51 34.92 25.00
CA ASP A 274 -23.16 35.47 25.16
C ASP A 274 -22.53 35.80 23.79
N LEU A 275 -22.74 34.97 22.76
CA LEU A 275 -22.34 35.30 21.38
C LEU A 275 -23.13 36.43 20.76
N GLU A 276 -24.45 36.48 20.97
CA GLU A 276 -25.29 37.59 20.50
C GLU A 276 -24.83 38.91 21.15
N LYS A 277 -24.36 38.88 22.40
CA LYS A 277 -23.73 40.04 23.06
C LYS A 277 -22.38 40.40 22.45
N ILE A 278 -21.51 39.43 22.21
CA ILE A 278 -20.19 39.65 21.60
C ILE A 278 -20.36 40.21 20.17
N ASN A 279 -21.25 39.65 19.37
CA ASN A 279 -21.55 40.14 18.02
C ASN A 279 -22.16 41.55 18.05
N LYS A 280 -23.06 41.84 19.01
CA LYS A 280 -23.56 43.22 19.21
C LYS A 280 -22.45 44.18 19.61
N GLN A 281 -21.47 43.77 20.43
CA GLN A 281 -20.32 44.60 20.78
C GLN A 281 -19.36 44.80 19.60
N HIS A 282 -19.10 43.75 18.82
CA HIS A 282 -18.25 43.81 17.63
C HIS A 282 -18.86 44.73 16.55
N ASN A 283 -20.15 44.59 16.26
CA ASN A 283 -20.87 45.44 15.31
C ASN A 283 -21.01 46.89 15.79
N LYS A 284 -20.97 47.11 17.11
CA LYS A 284 -20.93 48.47 17.69
C LYS A 284 -19.53 49.09 17.59
N ALA A 285 -18.47 48.28 17.60
CA ALA A 285 -17.09 48.73 17.44
C ALA A 285 -16.69 48.95 15.97
N ASN A 286 -17.35 48.26 15.03
CA ASN A 286 -17.13 48.36 13.59
C ASN A 286 -18.45 48.66 12.86
N PRO A 287 -18.87 49.93 12.72
CA PRO A 287 -20.09 50.30 12.03
C PRO A 287 -19.89 50.24 10.49
N GLY A 288 -19.81 49.02 9.95
CA GLY A 288 -19.91 48.71 8.53
C GLY A 288 -21.28 48.11 8.18
N ASP A 289 -21.71 48.30 6.92
CA ASP A 289 -23.00 47.95 6.30
C ASP A 289 -23.96 47.01 7.10
N PRO A 290 -25.18 47.45 7.45
CA PRO A 290 -26.21 46.63 8.10
C PRO A 290 -26.58 45.33 7.37
N ASN A 291 -26.17 45.17 6.11
CA ASN A 291 -26.41 43.97 5.29
C ASN A 291 -25.22 43.00 5.21
N ASP A 292 -24.12 43.19 5.94
CA ASP A 292 -23.09 42.15 6.06
C ASP A 292 -23.50 41.15 7.15
N PRO A 293 -24.05 39.98 6.81
CA PRO A 293 -24.47 39.02 7.79
C PRO A 293 -23.24 38.20 8.20
N THR A 294 -22.32 38.78 8.97
CA THR A 294 -21.35 38.01 9.76
C THR A 294 -22.08 37.31 10.90
N THR A 295 -23.01 36.42 10.55
CA THR A 295 -23.62 35.48 11.49
C THR A 295 -22.56 34.41 11.72
N VAL A 296 -21.78 34.56 12.79
CA VAL A 296 -20.87 33.51 13.26
C VAL A 296 -21.74 32.34 13.71
N ILE A 297 -22.05 31.43 12.79
CA ILE A 297 -22.57 30.11 13.14
C ILE A 297 -21.39 29.37 13.76
N LEU A 298 -21.32 29.34 15.09
CA LEU A 298 -20.41 28.44 15.79
C LEU A 298 -20.88 27.02 15.56
N THR A 299 -20.42 26.44 14.46
CA THR A 299 -20.57 25.03 14.20
C THR A 299 -19.65 24.27 15.16
N ASN A 300 -20.19 23.25 15.82
CA ASN A 300 -19.34 22.35 16.61
C ASN A 300 -18.64 21.40 15.65
N GLN A 301 -17.47 21.83 15.15
CA GLN A 301 -16.59 21.02 14.31
C GLN A 301 -15.95 19.90 15.15
N LYS A 302 -16.10 18.65 14.72
CA LYS A 302 -15.45 17.49 15.36
C LYS A 302 -14.61 16.72 14.35
N LEU A 303 -13.37 16.39 14.71
CA LEU A 303 -12.53 15.53 13.89
C LEU A 303 -13.17 14.14 13.77
N ALA A 304 -13.52 13.75 12.55
CA ALA A 304 -14.22 12.51 12.23
C ALA A 304 -13.31 11.52 11.50
N GLY A 305 -12.27 11.99 10.82
CA GLY A 305 -11.29 11.15 10.13
C GLY A 305 -10.00 11.89 9.89
N LYS A 306 -8.94 11.15 9.56
CA LYS A 306 -7.64 11.70 9.21
C LYS A 306 -6.93 10.75 8.26
N LEU A 307 -6.15 11.29 7.33
CA LEU A 307 -5.21 10.55 6.49
C LEU A 307 -3.84 11.22 6.60
N ILE A 308 -2.78 10.43 6.73
CA ILE A 308 -1.40 10.94 6.67
C ILE A 308 -0.83 10.62 5.29
N VAL A 309 -0.46 11.67 4.54
CA VAL A 309 0.40 11.52 3.37
C VAL A 309 1.84 11.64 3.84
N LEU A 310 2.63 10.62 3.57
CA LEU A 310 4.02 10.54 4.05
C LEU A 310 4.94 11.48 3.28
N GLN A 311 6.04 11.86 3.93
CA GLN A 311 7.15 12.58 3.33
C GLN A 311 7.63 11.85 2.06
N ASN A 312 7.80 12.59 0.96
CA ASN A 312 8.11 12.03 -0.35
C ASN A 312 9.13 12.86 -1.15
N ASP A 313 9.90 13.70 -0.48
CA ASP A 313 11.01 14.46 -1.07
C ASP A 313 12.14 13.56 -1.60
N ALA A 314 13.15 14.18 -2.23
CA ALA A 314 14.18 13.49 -2.99
C ALA A 314 14.94 12.43 -2.19
N HIS A 315 15.08 12.53 -0.86
CA HIS A 315 15.76 11.50 -0.08
C HIS A 315 14.91 10.25 0.18
N LYS A 316 13.58 10.38 0.12
CA LYS A 316 12.62 9.28 0.20
C LYS A 316 12.38 8.63 -1.16
N GLN A 317 12.57 9.33 -2.26
CA GLN A 317 12.43 8.74 -3.60
C GLN A 317 13.67 7.91 -3.95
N LYS A 318 13.55 6.59 -4.02
CA LYS A 318 14.66 5.68 -4.38
C LYS A 318 14.49 5.12 -5.78
N GLU A 319 15.61 4.78 -6.40
CA GLU A 319 15.65 4.05 -7.66
C GLU A 319 16.30 2.69 -7.42
N LEU A 320 15.67 1.63 -7.92
CA LEU A 320 16.26 0.28 -7.95
C LEU A 320 16.55 -0.10 -9.40
N ASN A 321 17.82 -0.20 -9.77
CA ASN A 321 18.21 -0.64 -11.12
C ASN A 321 18.12 -2.16 -11.20
N VAL A 322 17.21 -2.68 -12.02
CA VAL A 322 16.92 -4.12 -12.12
C VAL A 322 17.34 -4.62 -13.51
N ILE A 323 18.29 -5.54 -13.57
CA ILE A 323 18.72 -6.19 -14.81
C ILE A 323 17.89 -7.45 -15.04
N LEU A 324 17.13 -7.48 -16.14
CA LEU A 324 16.35 -8.64 -16.56
C LEU A 324 17.19 -9.52 -17.49
N ILE A 325 17.63 -10.66 -16.97
CA ILE A 325 18.54 -11.61 -17.65
C ILE A 325 17.71 -12.78 -18.17
N ILE A 326 17.77 -13.03 -19.48
CA ILE A 326 17.17 -14.20 -20.12
C ILE A 326 18.18 -15.33 -20.02
N VAL A 327 17.83 -16.43 -19.34
CA VAL A 327 18.67 -17.62 -19.33
C VAL A 327 18.25 -18.54 -20.46
N GLN A 328 19.22 -18.92 -21.28
CA GLN A 328 19.06 -19.86 -22.37
C GLN A 328 19.73 -21.18 -22.00
N THR A 329 19.01 -22.29 -22.13
CA THR A 329 19.44 -23.63 -21.70
C THR A 329 19.16 -24.65 -22.80
N GLU A 330 19.86 -25.77 -22.75
CA GLU A 330 19.57 -26.98 -23.53
C GLU A 330 19.58 -28.16 -22.56
N VAL A 331 18.59 -28.18 -21.66
CA VAL A 331 18.51 -29.21 -20.62
C VAL A 331 18.30 -30.58 -21.25
N ASP A 332 17.31 -30.71 -22.13
CA ASP A 332 17.17 -31.88 -22.98
C ASP A 332 17.99 -31.64 -24.26
N VAL A 333 18.94 -32.55 -24.56
CA VAL A 333 19.87 -32.39 -25.68
C VAL A 333 19.10 -32.14 -26.98
N GLY A 334 19.51 -31.11 -27.73
CA GLY A 334 18.86 -30.67 -28.96
C GLY A 334 17.58 -29.85 -28.79
N ALA A 335 17.13 -29.56 -27.56
CA ALA A 335 15.96 -28.74 -27.27
C ALA A 335 16.32 -27.48 -26.48
N THR A 336 16.64 -26.40 -27.19
CA THR A 336 16.93 -25.10 -26.57
C THR A 336 15.66 -24.46 -26.01
N LYS A 337 15.75 -23.90 -24.80
CA LYS A 337 14.70 -23.09 -24.19
C LYS A 337 15.26 -21.74 -23.73
N LYS A 338 14.39 -20.73 -23.69
CA LYS A 338 14.72 -19.36 -23.28
C LYS A 338 13.74 -18.85 -22.25
N GLY A 339 14.25 -18.30 -21.14
CA GLY A 339 13.45 -17.56 -20.17
C GLY A 339 12.68 -16.38 -20.79
N SER A 340 11.67 -15.91 -20.08
CA SER A 340 10.90 -14.72 -20.48
C SER A 340 10.39 -13.93 -19.28
N TYR A 341 9.88 -12.73 -19.52
CA TYR A 341 9.21 -11.90 -18.51
C TYR A 341 7.86 -11.46 -19.05
N HIS A 342 6.82 -11.56 -18.23
CA HIS A 342 5.48 -11.12 -18.62
C HIS A 342 5.22 -9.69 -18.13
N SER A 343 4.50 -8.90 -18.92
CA SER A 343 4.19 -7.50 -18.58
C SER A 343 3.46 -7.37 -17.23
N SER A 344 2.61 -8.34 -16.89
CA SER A 344 1.90 -8.39 -15.61
C SER A 344 2.84 -8.56 -14.40
N GLU A 345 3.93 -9.31 -14.53
CA GLU A 345 4.94 -9.46 -13.47
C GLU A 345 5.72 -8.16 -13.26
N LEU A 346 6.08 -7.51 -14.37
CA LEU A 346 6.84 -6.25 -14.36
C LEU A 346 6.00 -5.09 -13.80
N LYS A 347 4.72 -5.05 -14.17
CA LYS A 347 3.73 -4.14 -13.58
C LYS A 347 3.56 -4.40 -12.09
N LYS A 348 3.34 -5.64 -11.68
CA LYS A 348 3.14 -6.01 -10.27
C LYS A 348 4.33 -5.59 -9.41
N LEU A 349 5.55 -5.86 -9.86
CA LEU A 349 6.78 -5.41 -9.19
C LEU A 349 6.83 -3.88 -9.03
N SER A 350 6.47 -3.15 -10.09
CA SER A 350 6.46 -1.68 -10.07
C SER A 350 5.46 -1.13 -9.06
N ASN A 351 4.21 -1.56 -9.16
CA ASN A 351 3.11 -1.21 -8.25
C ASN A 351 3.54 -1.38 -6.79
N VAL A 352 3.93 -2.60 -6.41
CA VAL A 352 4.20 -2.86 -4.99
C VAL A 352 5.43 -2.08 -4.51
N LEU A 353 6.48 -1.89 -5.32
CA LEU A 353 7.66 -1.11 -4.93
C LEU A 353 7.34 0.37 -4.72
N HIS A 354 6.39 0.91 -5.49
CA HIS A 354 5.93 2.29 -5.34
C HIS A 354 5.28 2.54 -3.98
N HIS A 355 4.79 1.50 -3.30
CA HIS A 355 4.30 1.63 -1.93
C HIS A 355 5.33 2.22 -0.97
N ALA A 356 6.61 1.96 -1.22
CA ALA A 356 7.72 2.44 -0.41
C ALA A 356 8.45 3.61 -1.07
N LEU A 357 7.89 4.25 -2.11
CA LEU A 357 8.57 5.27 -2.93
C LEU A 357 9.90 4.77 -3.54
N VAL A 358 9.95 3.48 -3.89
CA VAL A 358 11.03 2.88 -4.66
C VAL A 358 10.56 2.70 -6.11
N HIS A 359 11.23 3.32 -7.07
CA HIS A 359 10.92 3.17 -8.49
C HIS A 359 11.88 2.14 -9.13
N PRO A 360 11.39 1.00 -9.63
CA PRO A 360 12.25 0.06 -10.34
C PRO A 360 12.52 0.52 -11.76
N ARG A 361 13.80 0.48 -12.16
CA ARG A 361 14.24 0.69 -13.53
C ARG A 361 14.56 -0.65 -14.15
N LEU A 362 13.62 -1.15 -14.93
CA LEU A 362 13.66 -2.48 -15.51
C LEU A 362 14.49 -2.44 -16.80
N ILE A 363 15.73 -2.92 -16.74
CA ILE A 363 16.70 -2.87 -17.84
C ILE A 363 16.67 -4.20 -18.57
N THR A 364 16.44 -4.16 -19.89
CA THR A 364 16.17 -5.37 -20.70
C THR A 364 17.17 -5.58 -21.82
N LYS A 365 17.88 -4.52 -22.23
CA LYS A 365 18.85 -4.59 -23.31
C LYS A 365 20.15 -3.87 -22.96
N LEU A 366 21.22 -4.36 -23.55
CA LEU A 366 22.52 -3.70 -23.61
C LEU A 366 22.94 -3.60 -25.10
N ASN A 367 23.25 -2.39 -25.55
CA ASN A 367 23.58 -2.05 -26.93
C ASN A 367 22.55 -2.60 -27.94
N SER A 368 21.26 -2.46 -27.62
CA SER A 368 20.11 -2.95 -28.40
C SER A 368 19.94 -4.47 -28.46
N SER A 369 20.82 -5.25 -27.82
CA SER A 369 20.71 -6.71 -27.70
C SER A 369 20.09 -7.11 -26.36
N GLU A 370 19.31 -8.20 -26.36
CA GLU A 370 18.81 -8.81 -25.13
C GLU A 370 19.96 -9.21 -24.20
N ILE A 371 19.73 -9.10 -22.89
CA ILE A 371 20.69 -9.51 -21.87
C ILE A 371 20.54 -11.02 -21.66
N VAL A 372 21.33 -11.82 -22.38
CA VAL A 372 21.25 -13.28 -22.36
C VAL A 372 22.42 -13.90 -21.60
N LEU A 373 22.11 -14.85 -20.72
CA LEU A 373 23.05 -15.84 -20.18
C LEU A 373 22.84 -17.16 -20.92
N ASP A 374 23.75 -17.49 -21.84
CA ASP A 374 23.69 -18.72 -22.63
C ASP A 374 24.43 -19.87 -21.94
N LEU A 375 23.67 -20.87 -21.48
CA LEU A 375 24.14 -22.08 -20.80
C LEU A 375 23.97 -23.33 -21.67
N THR A 376 23.63 -23.20 -22.96
CA THR A 376 23.37 -24.36 -23.85
C THR A 376 24.58 -25.29 -24.01
N SER A 377 25.79 -24.75 -23.92
CA SER A 377 27.05 -25.50 -23.95
C SER A 377 27.54 -25.94 -22.57
N ASP A 378 26.86 -25.50 -21.49
CA ASP A 378 27.29 -25.78 -20.12
C ASP A 378 26.84 -27.18 -19.69
N ASN A 379 27.80 -28.10 -19.54
CA ASN A 379 27.53 -29.47 -19.11
C ASN A 379 26.84 -29.53 -17.74
N ASN A 380 26.95 -28.52 -16.87
CA ASN A 380 26.23 -28.50 -15.60
C ASN A 380 24.72 -28.30 -15.76
N PHE A 381 24.27 -27.88 -16.95
CA PHE A 381 22.88 -27.62 -17.30
C PHE A 381 22.31 -28.61 -18.33
N LYS A 382 22.94 -29.79 -18.51
CA LYS A 382 22.47 -30.83 -19.44
C LYS A 382 21.92 -32.05 -18.71
N LYS A 383 20.88 -32.66 -19.26
CA LYS A 383 20.38 -33.98 -18.90
C LYS A 383 21.03 -35.01 -19.81
N VAL A 384 21.51 -36.12 -19.27
CA VAL A 384 22.27 -37.15 -20.01
C VAL A 384 23.48 -36.55 -20.76
N LEU A 385 24.59 -36.42 -20.05
CA LEU A 385 25.88 -35.99 -20.57
C LEU A 385 26.32 -36.96 -21.69
N PRO A 386 27.03 -36.47 -22.72
CA PRO A 386 27.50 -37.28 -23.85
C PRO A 386 28.50 -38.40 -23.49
N ASP A 387 28.89 -38.54 -22.21
CA ASP A 387 29.91 -39.48 -21.76
C ASP A 387 29.30 -40.59 -20.89
N ALA A 388 29.24 -41.79 -21.48
CA ALA A 388 28.69 -43.00 -20.88
C ALA A 388 29.61 -43.69 -19.85
N THR A 389 30.79 -43.14 -19.55
CA THR A 389 31.76 -43.74 -18.62
C THR A 389 31.47 -43.49 -17.15
N LYS A 390 30.51 -42.63 -16.82
CA LYS A 390 30.11 -42.36 -15.42
C LYS A 390 29.12 -43.41 -14.91
N PRO A 391 29.21 -43.82 -13.62
CA PRO A 391 28.31 -44.81 -13.03
C PRO A 391 26.83 -44.44 -13.21
N ARG A 392 25.97 -45.45 -13.48
CA ARG A 392 24.51 -45.28 -13.60
C ARG A 392 23.95 -44.48 -12.42
N GLY A 393 23.46 -43.27 -12.71
CA GLY A 393 22.96 -42.30 -11.73
C GLY A 393 23.62 -40.92 -11.80
N LEU A 394 24.77 -40.78 -12.48
CA LEU A 394 25.58 -39.56 -12.59
C LEU A 394 25.69 -39.02 -14.03
N ASN A 395 24.67 -39.26 -14.85
CA ASN A 395 24.68 -38.82 -16.24
C ASN A 395 24.09 -37.42 -16.42
N ASN A 396 23.79 -36.65 -15.37
CA ASN A 396 23.27 -35.28 -15.55
C ASN A 396 24.31 -34.26 -15.11
N GLY A 397 24.15 -33.04 -15.62
CA GLY A 397 24.83 -31.87 -15.14
C GLY A 397 24.52 -31.61 -13.67
N TYR A 398 25.48 -31.01 -12.97
CA TYR A 398 25.42 -30.81 -11.53
C TYR A 398 24.17 -30.05 -11.06
N TYR A 399 23.65 -29.13 -11.88
CA TYR A 399 22.47 -28.31 -11.57
C TYR A 399 21.17 -28.84 -12.20
N ILE A 400 21.15 -30.09 -12.68
CA ILE A 400 19.98 -30.70 -13.33
C ILE A 400 19.66 -32.03 -12.68
N TYR A 401 18.44 -32.17 -12.18
CA TYR A 401 17.93 -33.45 -11.73
C TYR A 401 17.64 -34.39 -12.91
N PRO A 402 17.60 -35.72 -12.68
CA PRO A 402 17.24 -36.70 -13.72
C PRO A 402 15.90 -36.43 -14.43
N SER A 403 14.98 -35.73 -13.76
CA SER A 403 13.71 -35.29 -14.35
C SER A 403 13.84 -34.19 -15.41
N GLY A 404 15.02 -33.61 -15.61
CA GLY A 404 15.23 -32.43 -16.47
C GLY A 404 14.84 -31.12 -15.81
N LYS A 405 14.73 -31.10 -14.48
CA LYS A 405 14.40 -29.91 -13.69
C LYS A 405 15.64 -29.32 -13.04
N ILE A 406 15.64 -28.01 -12.84
CA ILE A 406 16.75 -27.29 -12.22
C ILE A 406 16.90 -27.70 -10.75
N ASN A 407 18.13 -27.99 -10.36
CA ASN A 407 18.54 -28.32 -9.00
C ASN A 407 18.97 -27.07 -8.23
N ILE A 408 17.97 -26.37 -7.70
CA ILE A 408 18.14 -25.14 -6.90
C ILE A 408 18.64 -25.40 -5.48
N ASN A 409 18.64 -26.65 -5.02
CA ASN A 409 19.07 -27.03 -3.68
C ASN A 409 20.60 -27.15 -3.57
N GLU A 410 21.31 -27.18 -4.70
CA GLU A 410 22.77 -27.16 -4.70
C GLU A 410 23.28 -25.84 -4.13
N ALA A 411 24.08 -25.94 -3.06
CA ALA A 411 24.58 -24.78 -2.34
C ALA A 411 25.39 -23.81 -3.23
N SER A 412 26.03 -24.32 -4.30
CA SER A 412 26.79 -23.51 -5.24
C SER A 412 25.97 -22.92 -6.39
N PHE A 413 24.69 -23.26 -6.54
CA PHE A 413 23.88 -22.84 -7.69
C PHE A 413 23.84 -21.30 -7.84
N SER A 414 23.51 -20.59 -6.75
CA SER A 414 23.40 -19.12 -6.74
C SER A 414 24.71 -18.44 -7.14
N ASP A 415 25.83 -18.86 -6.55
CA ASP A 415 27.15 -18.31 -6.88
C ASP A 415 27.52 -18.65 -8.33
N TYR A 416 27.24 -19.88 -8.78
CA TYR A 416 27.58 -20.31 -10.13
C TYR A 416 26.88 -19.50 -11.21
N ILE A 417 25.56 -19.32 -11.13
CA ILE A 417 24.82 -18.57 -12.16
C ILE A 417 25.23 -17.10 -12.16
N TYR A 418 25.51 -16.54 -10.98
CA TYR A 418 26.00 -15.18 -10.83
C TYR A 418 27.38 -15.03 -11.48
N ASP A 419 28.33 -15.90 -11.11
CA ASP A 419 29.69 -15.89 -11.62
C ASP A 419 29.74 -16.16 -13.13
N LYS A 420 28.87 -17.04 -13.64
CA LYS A 420 28.72 -17.26 -15.07
C LYS A 420 28.28 -16.00 -15.78
N PHE A 421 27.25 -15.32 -15.28
CA PHE A 421 26.76 -14.09 -15.90
C PHE A 421 27.82 -12.99 -15.93
N ILE A 422 28.47 -12.70 -14.80
CA ILE A 422 29.47 -11.62 -14.74
C ILE A 422 30.72 -11.91 -15.57
N ASN A 423 30.97 -13.18 -15.91
CA ASN A 423 32.08 -13.59 -16.77
C ASN A 423 31.65 -13.89 -18.22
N THR A 424 30.37 -13.73 -18.55
CA THR A 424 29.87 -13.93 -19.92
C THR A 424 30.31 -12.78 -20.81
N GLU A 425 31.11 -13.10 -21.83
CA GLU A 425 31.50 -12.16 -22.88
C GLU A 425 30.34 -11.94 -23.86
N ILE A 426 30.15 -10.69 -24.28
CA ILE A 426 29.09 -10.33 -25.23
C ILE A 426 29.74 -9.79 -26.50
N LYS A 427 29.32 -10.34 -27.63
CA LYS A 427 29.56 -9.74 -28.94
C LYS A 427 28.49 -8.66 -29.19
N THR A 428 28.87 -7.40 -29.05
CA THR A 428 28.01 -6.27 -29.45
C THR A 428 28.53 -5.73 -30.78
N GLY A 429 27.87 -6.08 -31.88
CA GLY A 429 28.40 -5.82 -33.22
C GLY A 429 29.67 -6.63 -33.51
N LYS A 430 30.75 -5.97 -33.95
CA LYS A 430 32.07 -6.59 -34.21
C LYS A 430 33.03 -6.56 -33.01
N THR A 431 32.62 -5.98 -31.88
CA THR A 431 33.48 -5.81 -30.70
C THR A 431 33.02 -6.73 -29.58
N ILE A 432 33.94 -7.51 -29.03
CA ILE A 432 33.73 -8.22 -27.76
C ILE A 432 34.02 -7.21 -26.65
N THR A 433 33.00 -6.79 -25.91
CA THR A 433 33.20 -6.05 -24.67
C THR A 433 33.45 -7.04 -23.54
N LYS A 434 34.44 -6.71 -22.68
CA LYS A 434 34.68 -7.41 -21.41
C LYS A 434 33.37 -7.49 -20.59
N PRO A 435 33.20 -8.53 -19.76
CA PRO A 435 31.89 -9.13 -19.48
C PRO A 435 30.98 -8.26 -18.59
N TYR A 436 29.75 -8.71 -18.28
CA TYR A 436 28.73 -7.98 -17.49
C TYR A 436 29.16 -7.54 -16.05
N GLN A 437 30.45 -7.51 -15.72
CA GLN A 437 31.07 -7.10 -14.46
C GLN A 437 30.63 -5.72 -13.97
N ASN A 438 30.29 -4.82 -14.88
CA ASN A 438 29.76 -3.50 -14.49
C ASN A 438 28.28 -3.55 -14.08
N LEU A 439 27.55 -4.61 -14.42
CA LEU A 439 26.16 -4.85 -14.06
C LEU A 439 26.08 -5.83 -12.89
N THR A 440 26.79 -5.54 -11.81
CA THR A 440 26.90 -6.41 -10.64
C THR A 440 26.15 -5.84 -9.44
N ARG A 441 25.83 -6.72 -8.48
CA ARG A 441 25.31 -6.35 -7.16
C ARG A 441 26.21 -5.35 -6.42
N ALA A 442 27.54 -5.44 -6.60
CA ALA A 442 28.50 -4.52 -6.02
C ALA A 442 28.33 -3.08 -6.54
N ASN A 443 27.89 -2.94 -7.79
CA ASN A 443 27.56 -1.65 -8.40
C ASN A 443 26.10 -1.23 -8.17
N GLY A 444 25.39 -1.89 -7.26
CA GLY A 444 24.01 -1.54 -6.89
C GLY A 444 22.93 -2.08 -7.83
N TYR A 445 23.25 -2.97 -8.76
CA TYR A 445 22.25 -3.61 -9.62
C TYR A 445 21.57 -4.80 -8.93
N PHE A 446 20.26 -4.88 -9.12
CA PHE A 446 19.46 -6.05 -8.77
C PHE A 446 19.36 -6.98 -9.97
N LEU A 447 19.78 -8.24 -9.85
CA LEU A 447 19.82 -9.17 -10.99
C LEU A 447 18.64 -10.15 -10.98
N VAL A 448 18.04 -10.38 -12.13
CA VAL A 448 16.87 -11.25 -12.25
C VAL A 448 17.19 -12.26 -13.34
N PHE A 449 17.28 -13.53 -12.98
CA PHE A 449 17.54 -14.63 -13.89
C PHE A 449 16.24 -15.35 -14.21
N SER A 450 15.82 -15.36 -15.47
CA SER A 450 14.61 -16.08 -15.88
C SER A 450 14.96 -17.34 -16.65
N PHE A 451 14.53 -18.49 -16.15
CA PHE A 451 14.64 -19.79 -16.79
C PHE A 451 13.29 -20.24 -17.34
N ALA A 452 13.31 -20.81 -18.55
CA ALA A 452 12.15 -21.52 -19.08
C ALA A 452 11.89 -22.86 -18.37
N ASP A 453 12.97 -23.52 -17.95
CA ASP A 453 12.89 -24.80 -17.25
C ASP A 453 12.30 -24.65 -15.84
N LYS A 454 11.67 -25.71 -15.35
CA LYS A 454 11.08 -25.76 -14.02
C LYS A 454 12.13 -26.17 -12.98
N ALA A 455 12.02 -25.66 -11.75
CA ALA A 455 12.77 -26.20 -10.61
C ALA A 455 12.16 -27.53 -10.12
N LEU A 456 12.97 -28.39 -9.48
CA LEU A 456 12.58 -29.78 -9.11
C LEU A 456 11.27 -29.87 -8.35
N ASN A 457 11.18 -29.11 -7.27
CA ASN A 457 10.00 -29.04 -6.45
C ASN A 457 9.02 -28.18 -7.23
N GLY A 458 8.25 -28.77 -8.16
CA GLY A 458 7.50 -28.05 -9.21
C GLY A 458 6.51 -26.97 -8.72
N SER A 459 6.40 -26.78 -7.41
CA SER A 459 5.76 -25.68 -6.71
C SER A 459 6.64 -24.42 -6.53
N VAL A 460 7.96 -24.52 -6.70
CA VAL A 460 8.93 -23.41 -6.60
C VAL A 460 9.07 -22.77 -7.98
N ILE A 461 8.56 -21.56 -8.08
CA ILE A 461 8.44 -20.82 -9.35
C ILE A 461 9.37 -19.59 -9.35
N GLY A 462 9.98 -19.29 -8.20
CA GLY A 462 11.11 -18.40 -8.06
C GLY A 462 11.82 -18.61 -6.72
N ASN A 463 13.02 -18.06 -6.61
CA ASN A 463 13.74 -17.94 -5.35
C ASN A 463 14.66 -16.72 -5.37
N VAL A 464 14.78 -16.04 -4.23
CA VAL A 464 15.92 -15.16 -3.97
C VAL A 464 17.22 -15.96 -3.98
N LEU A 465 18.27 -15.41 -4.58
CA LEU A 465 19.59 -16.00 -4.53
C LEU A 465 20.23 -15.69 -3.18
N ILE A 466 20.98 -16.65 -2.65
CA ILE A 466 21.71 -16.52 -1.40
C ILE A 466 23.19 -16.83 -1.62
N ASP A 467 24.06 -16.14 -0.89
CA ASP A 467 25.47 -16.54 -0.84
C ASP A 467 25.66 -17.80 0.01
N LYS A 468 26.88 -18.36 0.01
CA LYS A 468 27.27 -19.49 0.88
C LYS A 468 27.08 -19.22 2.38
N SER A 469 27.02 -17.96 2.78
CA SER A 469 26.75 -17.53 4.17
C SER A 469 25.25 -17.37 4.47
N LYS A 470 24.37 -17.73 3.52
CA LYS A 470 22.90 -17.64 3.58
C LYS A 470 22.36 -16.22 3.68
N ASN A 471 23.13 -15.23 3.23
CA ASN A 471 22.63 -13.87 3.09
C ASN A 471 21.88 -13.72 1.78
N PHE A 472 20.75 -13.01 1.80
CA PHE A 472 20.06 -12.63 0.57
C PHE A 472 20.95 -11.76 -0.30
N LEU A 473 21.09 -12.19 -1.54
CA LEU A 473 21.67 -11.39 -2.60
C LEU A 473 20.57 -10.47 -3.16
N LYS A 474 20.96 -9.30 -3.68
CA LYS A 474 20.09 -8.46 -4.53
C LYS A 474 19.90 -9.13 -5.90
N SER A 475 19.44 -10.38 -5.90
CA SER A 475 19.27 -11.19 -7.09
C SER A 475 18.24 -12.28 -6.88
N VAL A 476 17.51 -12.61 -7.93
CA VAL A 476 16.47 -13.66 -7.92
C VAL A 476 16.60 -14.54 -9.14
N ALA A 477 16.19 -15.79 -9.03
CA ALA A 477 15.95 -16.67 -10.15
C ALA A 477 14.46 -17.03 -10.23
N LEU A 478 13.90 -17.02 -11.45
CA LEU A 478 12.52 -17.36 -11.77
C LEU A 478 12.52 -18.58 -12.69
N TYR A 479 11.52 -19.46 -12.55
CA TYR A 479 11.44 -20.74 -13.25
C TYR A 479 10.09 -20.92 -13.93
N GLY A 480 10.05 -21.74 -14.98
CA GLY A 480 8.80 -22.17 -15.61
C GLY A 480 7.96 -21.03 -16.21
N ASN A 481 8.40 -20.45 -17.34
CA ASN A 481 7.72 -19.32 -18.01
C ASN A 481 6.20 -19.46 -18.16
N LEU A 482 5.74 -20.67 -18.52
CA LEU A 482 4.32 -20.96 -18.75
C LEU A 482 3.51 -20.98 -17.45
N ASP A 483 4.12 -21.42 -16.35
CA ASP A 483 3.45 -21.44 -15.05
C ASP A 483 3.30 -20.00 -14.53
N ARG A 484 4.31 -19.15 -14.76
CA ARG A 484 4.27 -17.71 -14.40
C ARG A 484 3.26 -16.90 -15.22
N ALA A 485 2.90 -17.35 -16.42
CA ALA A 485 1.90 -16.69 -17.27
C ALA A 485 0.47 -16.79 -16.71
N ASN A 486 0.17 -17.83 -15.91
CA ASN A 486 -1.19 -18.20 -15.50
C ASN A 486 -1.51 -17.73 -14.06
N ASN A 487 -1.80 -16.44 -13.87
CA ASN A 487 -2.22 -15.82 -12.60
C ASN A 487 -1.18 -15.81 -11.45
N LEU A 488 0.11 -15.96 -11.78
CA LEU A 488 1.22 -15.93 -10.81
C LEU A 488 2.12 -14.70 -10.99
N SER A 489 1.53 -13.57 -11.40
CA SER A 489 2.24 -12.31 -11.61
C SER A 489 2.93 -11.75 -10.37
N ASN A 490 2.54 -12.23 -9.18
CA ASN A 490 3.12 -11.85 -7.89
C ASN A 490 4.45 -12.53 -7.58
N VAL A 491 4.82 -13.63 -8.25
CA VAL A 491 6.02 -14.42 -7.90
C VAL A 491 7.28 -13.55 -8.01
N PHE A 492 7.44 -12.82 -9.11
CA PHE A 492 8.62 -11.97 -9.27
C PHE A 492 8.68 -10.89 -8.18
N ALA A 493 7.57 -10.20 -7.91
CA ALA A 493 7.51 -9.20 -6.84
C ALA A 493 7.84 -9.80 -5.46
N HIS A 494 7.30 -10.99 -5.16
CA HIS A 494 7.55 -11.71 -3.92
C HIS A 494 9.04 -12.05 -3.73
N GLU A 495 9.68 -12.64 -4.74
CA GLU A 495 11.11 -12.97 -4.67
C GLU A 495 11.99 -11.72 -4.63
N ALA A 496 11.63 -10.68 -5.39
CA ALA A 496 12.35 -9.41 -5.37
C ALA A 496 12.33 -8.79 -3.96
N TYR A 497 11.23 -8.99 -3.23
CA TYR A 497 11.03 -8.47 -1.88
C TYR A 497 11.94 -9.15 -0.86
N HIS A 498 12.18 -10.45 -1.00
CA HIS A 498 13.24 -11.11 -0.24
C HIS A 498 14.62 -10.51 -0.54
N GLY A 499 14.92 -10.20 -1.80
CA GLY A 499 16.17 -9.54 -2.20
C GLY A 499 16.37 -8.13 -1.61
N ILE A 500 15.30 -7.49 -1.11
CA ILE A 500 15.33 -6.23 -0.34
C ILE A 500 15.00 -6.43 1.15
N GLN A 501 15.29 -7.63 1.67
CA GLN A 501 15.25 -8.01 3.09
C GLN A 501 13.86 -8.12 3.73
N LEU A 502 12.79 -8.15 2.93
CA LEU A 502 11.48 -8.53 3.45
C LEU A 502 11.42 -10.03 3.69
N ARG A 503 10.69 -10.39 4.73
CA ARG A 503 10.43 -11.78 5.11
C ARG A 503 8.94 -12.06 4.98
N HIS A 504 8.60 -13.34 4.97
CA HIS A 504 7.21 -13.76 4.98
C HIS A 504 6.46 -13.15 6.16
N THR A 505 5.18 -12.87 5.90
CA THR A 505 4.25 -12.37 6.89
C THR A 505 3.31 -13.49 7.35
N HIS A 506 3.66 -14.73 7.04
CA HIS A 506 3.03 -15.95 7.51
C HIS A 506 4.08 -16.82 8.19
N ARG A 507 3.64 -17.85 8.92
CA ARG A 507 4.54 -18.66 9.75
C ARG A 507 5.32 -19.67 8.91
N ASP A 508 6.63 -19.46 8.77
CA ASP A 508 7.56 -20.46 8.21
C ASP A 508 8.18 -21.36 9.29
N GLU A 509 8.30 -20.85 10.50
CA GLU A 509 9.06 -21.49 11.58
C GLU A 509 8.52 -21.11 12.95
N THR A 510 8.88 -21.89 13.97
CA THR A 510 8.54 -21.64 15.37
C THR A 510 9.72 -22.03 16.26
N PRO A 511 10.28 -21.09 17.06
CA PRO A 511 10.03 -19.64 17.08
C PRO A 511 10.54 -18.93 15.81
N LEU A 512 10.05 -17.71 15.58
CA LEU A 512 10.54 -16.81 14.53
C LEU A 512 11.99 -16.40 14.81
N LYS A 513 12.90 -16.62 13.85
CA LYS A 513 14.33 -16.34 14.04
C LYS A 513 14.74 -14.92 13.64
N HIS A 514 13.92 -14.24 12.86
CA HIS A 514 14.28 -12.97 12.24
C HIS A 514 13.43 -11.80 12.77
N PRO A 515 14.06 -10.72 13.30
CA PRO A 515 13.34 -9.53 13.75
C PRO A 515 12.47 -8.85 12.67
N ASN A 516 12.82 -9.01 11.40
CA ASN A 516 12.06 -8.47 10.27
C ASN A 516 10.75 -9.25 10.01
N CYS A 517 10.54 -10.42 10.62
CA CYS A 517 9.24 -11.09 10.67
C CYS A 517 8.38 -10.47 11.80
N LYS A 518 8.13 -9.16 11.74
CA LYS A 518 7.53 -8.41 12.86
C LYS A 518 6.19 -8.99 13.31
N TYR A 519 5.34 -9.35 12.36
CA TYR A 519 3.95 -9.78 12.57
C TYR A 519 3.62 -10.95 11.63
N ILE A 520 2.80 -11.88 12.12
CA ILE A 520 2.30 -13.04 11.40
C ILE A 520 0.80 -12.90 11.18
N PHE A 521 0.37 -13.19 9.97
CA PHE A 521 -1.01 -13.12 9.49
C PHE A 521 -1.42 -14.47 8.89
N PRO A 522 -2.74 -14.73 8.76
CA PRO A 522 -3.23 -15.98 8.20
C PRO A 522 -2.66 -16.23 6.81
N HIS A 523 -2.20 -17.47 6.63
CA HIS A 523 -1.69 -17.99 5.37
C HIS A 523 -2.84 -18.39 4.42
N ARG A 524 -2.59 -18.42 3.11
CA ARG A 524 -3.57 -18.88 2.09
C ARG A 524 -4.17 -20.26 2.36
N GLY A 525 -3.48 -21.10 3.14
CA GLY A 525 -3.94 -22.44 3.52
C GLY A 525 -5.24 -22.42 4.33
N TYR A 526 -5.57 -21.31 4.96
CA TYR A 526 -6.88 -21.09 5.59
C TYR A 526 -7.98 -20.75 4.57
N GLY A 527 -7.61 -20.38 3.34
CA GLY A 527 -8.48 -19.94 2.26
C GLY A 527 -7.99 -18.61 1.67
N ILE A 528 -8.09 -18.46 0.34
CA ILE A 528 -7.64 -17.26 -0.40
C ILE A 528 -8.33 -15.99 0.14
N MET A 529 -9.61 -16.09 0.48
CA MET A 529 -10.43 -15.01 1.05
C MET A 529 -10.18 -14.76 2.53
N LEU A 530 -9.38 -15.60 3.22
CA LEU A 530 -9.04 -15.48 4.63
C LEU A 530 -7.60 -15.00 4.86
N ALA A 531 -6.74 -15.17 3.85
CA ALA A 531 -5.37 -14.68 3.88
C ALA A 531 -5.27 -13.18 3.62
N THR A 532 -4.24 -12.56 4.19
CA THR A 532 -3.92 -11.16 3.91
C THR A 532 -3.63 -10.93 2.42
N SER A 533 -3.86 -9.70 1.95
CA SER A 533 -3.46 -9.29 0.59
C SER A 533 -1.97 -8.94 0.47
N ASN A 534 -1.20 -9.15 1.54
CA ASN A 534 0.23 -8.85 1.54
C ASN A 534 0.97 -9.72 0.52
N ILE A 535 1.85 -9.10 -0.28
CA ILE A 535 2.65 -9.83 -1.27
C ILE A 535 3.53 -10.93 -0.65
N MET A 536 3.92 -10.80 0.62
CA MET A 536 4.73 -11.76 1.38
C MET A 536 3.94 -12.89 2.07
N SER A 537 2.64 -13.04 1.77
CA SER A 537 1.74 -14.01 2.43
C SER A 537 1.39 -15.26 1.61
N TYR A 538 2.07 -15.48 0.48
CA TYR A 538 1.78 -16.54 -0.50
C TYR A 538 0.35 -16.59 -1.06
N ASN A 539 -0.45 -15.55 -0.86
CA ASN A 539 -1.78 -15.47 -1.46
C ASN A 539 -1.72 -15.54 -3.00
N ALA A 540 -2.83 -15.89 -3.65
CA ALA A 540 -2.91 -15.99 -5.10
C ALA A 540 -2.62 -14.63 -5.77
N GLY A 541 -2.10 -14.65 -7.00
CA GLY A 541 -1.55 -13.44 -7.65
C GLY A 541 -2.53 -12.28 -7.81
N THR A 542 -3.82 -12.57 -7.96
CA THR A 542 -4.90 -11.56 -8.03
C THR A 542 -5.26 -10.94 -6.66
N TYR A 543 -4.82 -11.55 -5.56
CA TYR A 543 -5.12 -11.11 -4.19
C TYR A 543 -3.87 -10.61 -3.44
N ALA A 544 -2.68 -10.82 -4.01
CA ALA A 544 -1.40 -10.41 -3.42
C ALA A 544 -0.95 -9.07 -4.04
N TYR A 545 -1.31 -7.96 -3.40
CA TYR A 545 -1.10 -6.62 -3.94
C TYR A 545 -0.77 -5.56 -2.90
N SER A 546 -0.70 -5.87 -1.60
CA SER A 546 -0.45 -4.87 -0.55
C SER A 546 0.86 -5.09 0.22
N THR A 547 1.27 -4.06 0.96
CA THR A 547 2.30 -4.11 2.01
C THR A 547 1.95 -3.15 3.13
N TRP A 548 2.54 -3.33 4.31
CA TRP A 548 2.36 -2.43 5.45
C TRP A 548 3.45 -1.35 5.51
N HIS A 549 3.14 -0.22 6.14
CA HIS A 549 4.04 0.92 6.35
C HIS A 549 5.38 0.50 6.94
N TRP A 550 5.39 -0.39 7.93
CA TRP A 550 6.62 -0.90 8.53
C TRP A 550 7.50 -1.70 7.56
N GLN A 551 6.92 -2.34 6.54
CA GLN A 551 7.68 -3.00 5.48
C GLN A 551 8.28 -1.95 4.53
N TRP A 552 7.59 -0.85 4.28
CA TRP A 552 8.11 0.25 3.44
C TRP A 552 9.40 0.82 4.03
N GLU A 553 9.48 0.96 5.36
CA GLU A 553 10.69 1.39 6.05
C GLU A 553 11.86 0.41 5.89
N ILE A 554 11.59 -0.90 5.85
CA ILE A 554 12.62 -1.92 5.60
C ILE A 554 13.10 -1.82 4.16
N MET A 555 12.18 -1.73 3.20
CA MET A 555 12.51 -1.60 1.78
C MET A 555 13.39 -0.37 1.53
N GLN A 556 13.00 0.77 2.08
CA GLN A 556 13.74 2.04 1.99
C GLN A 556 15.17 1.99 2.53
N LYS A 557 15.44 1.14 3.52
CA LYS A 557 16.78 0.95 4.10
C LYS A 557 17.66 0.03 3.27
N ASN A 558 17.06 -0.79 2.40
CA ASN A 558 17.75 -1.85 1.67
C ASN A 558 17.86 -1.58 0.16
N VAL A 559 17.32 -0.47 -0.30
CA VAL A 559 17.54 0.09 -1.65
C VAL A 559 18.59 1.18 -1.53
#